data_AF-B3RPD6-F1
#
_entry.id   AF-B3RPD6-F1
#
_cell.length_a   1.000
_cell.length_b   1.000
_cell.length_c   1.000
_cell.angle_alpha   90.00
_cell.angle_beta   90.00
_cell.angle_gamma   90.00
#
_symmetry.space_group_name_H-M   'P 1'
#
loop_
_entity.id
_entity.type
_entity.pdbx_description
1 polymer ?
#
loop_
_entity_poly.entity_id
_entity_poly.type
_entity_poly.pdbx_seq_one_letter_code
_entity_poly.pdbx_strand_id
1 'polypeptide(L)'
;MASTTNKSTSSNNFSHLPKRPLGKVRTDNSLFWSEEYIEGDPIDLWGRVIADWDDCLKKRPKYIKKLVRYNIPQPLRCLLWQLLSGADKQRYLIEGYADLLKETSPHEKTIRRDIDRTYPDHPKFSSPNSPLQESMLNIMKAYSLYDKEVGYCQGNAFIAGLLLLEMPEEEAFAVFVQIMRKYNMRELCKPNMAELAVCMYQLECLIEELLPDLHVHFQAQGFRASVYASSWFLTLFASTVSPDLATRIMDFVLAEGLEFIFRLSLAILSVCNKDLLKLDIEGMIMHFQKELTKYDSITVQVLFDMAFTLKITPKKLKKLEKDYHTRKAKETGDVELMKVSLMKYK
;
A
#
# COMPACT_ATOMS: atom_id res chain seq x y z
N MET A 1 -9.37 -68.83 -5.59
CA MET A 1 -10.77 -68.86 -6.05
C MET A 1 -11.67 -68.69 -4.84
N ALA A 2 -12.10 -67.46 -4.62
CA ALA A 2 -13.20 -67.05 -3.76
C ALA A 2 -13.58 -65.63 -4.21
N SER A 3 -14.88 -65.37 -4.28
CA SER A 3 -15.60 -64.11 -4.48
C SER A 3 -14.92 -62.91 -3.79
N THR A 4 -14.97 -61.68 -4.30
CA THR A 4 -16.21 -60.89 -4.42
C THR A 4 -15.95 -59.66 -5.30
N THR A 5 -16.75 -59.51 -6.35
CA THR A 5 -16.89 -58.31 -7.18
C THR A 5 -17.90 -57.37 -6.54
N ASN A 6 -17.55 -56.09 -6.35
CA ASN A 6 -18.52 -55.04 -6.08
C ASN A 6 -18.37 -53.90 -7.10
N LYS A 7 -19.22 -53.96 -8.13
CA LYS A 7 -19.64 -52.80 -8.92
C LYS A 7 -20.74 -52.10 -8.13
N SER A 8 -20.62 -50.79 -7.91
CA SER A 8 -21.81 -49.96 -7.70
C SER A 8 -21.68 -48.66 -8.48
N THR A 9 -22.49 -48.58 -9.52
CA THR A 9 -22.93 -47.37 -10.21
C THR A 9 -23.94 -46.66 -9.32
N SER A 10 -23.80 -45.35 -9.10
CA SER A 10 -24.95 -44.50 -8.77
C SER A 10 -24.71 -43.07 -9.24
N SER A 11 -25.30 -42.78 -10.40
CA SER A 11 -25.74 -41.46 -10.81
C SER A 11 -26.79 -40.96 -9.81
N ASN A 12 -26.58 -39.79 -9.18
CA ASN A 12 -27.63 -39.14 -8.40
C ASN A 12 -27.97 -37.76 -8.97
N ASN A 13 -29.20 -37.70 -9.48
CA ASN A 13 -29.95 -36.55 -9.92
C ASN A 13 -30.11 -35.53 -8.76
N PHE A 14 -29.63 -34.31 -8.95
CA PHE A 14 -30.10 -33.15 -8.18
C PHE A 14 -31.13 -32.38 -9.02
N SER A 15 -32.36 -32.88 -9.03
CA SER A 15 -33.49 -32.23 -9.69
C SER A 15 -34.74 -32.22 -8.82
N HIS A 16 -34.67 -31.85 -7.54
CA HIS A 16 -35.86 -31.45 -6.78
C HIS A 16 -35.49 -30.51 -5.62
N LEU A 17 -35.55 -29.20 -5.89
CA LEU A 17 -35.73 -28.18 -4.85
C LEU A 17 -36.95 -27.33 -5.23
N PRO A 18 -37.86 -27.02 -4.30
CA PRO A 18 -39.08 -26.28 -4.61
C PRO A 18 -38.73 -24.83 -4.99
N LYS A 19 -39.06 -24.43 -6.22
CA LYS A 19 -39.08 -23.03 -6.64
C LYS A 19 -40.26 -22.32 -5.95
N ARG A 20 -40.03 -21.71 -4.80
CA ARG A 20 -40.89 -20.62 -4.30
C ARG A 20 -40.22 -19.27 -4.61
N PRO A 21 -40.96 -18.27 -5.12
CA PRO A 21 -40.43 -16.92 -5.21
C PRO A 21 -40.25 -16.40 -3.78
N LEU A 22 -39.00 -16.16 -3.38
CA LEU A 22 -38.70 -15.40 -2.17
C LEU A 22 -39.23 -13.98 -2.40
N GLY A 23 -40.37 -13.68 -1.77
CA GLY A 23 -40.85 -12.31 -1.65
C GLY A 23 -39.74 -11.44 -1.07
N LYS A 24 -39.61 -10.21 -1.58
CA LYS A 24 -38.69 -9.21 -1.05
C LYS A 24 -39.06 -8.94 0.41
N VAL A 25 -38.39 -9.61 1.34
CA VAL A 25 -38.34 -9.18 2.73
C VAL A 25 -37.52 -7.91 2.73
N ARG A 26 -38.19 -6.77 2.87
CA ARG A 26 -37.54 -5.48 3.06
C ARG A 26 -37.11 -5.45 4.53
N THR A 27 -35.97 -6.06 4.85
CA THR A 27 -35.31 -5.84 6.13
C THR A 27 -34.89 -4.38 6.18
N ASP A 28 -35.29 -3.67 7.23
CA ASP A 28 -34.79 -2.33 7.50
C ASP A 28 -33.29 -2.44 7.81
N ASN A 29 -32.49 -2.26 6.77
CA ASN A 29 -31.04 -2.40 6.83
C ASN A 29 -30.35 -1.16 7.43
N SER A 30 -31.09 -0.13 7.84
CA SER A 30 -30.50 1.17 8.22
C SER A 30 -29.56 1.12 9.43
N LEU A 31 -29.89 0.32 10.45
CA LEU A 31 -29.06 0.11 11.65
C LEU A 31 -27.75 -0.67 11.36
N PHE A 32 -27.73 -1.54 10.35
CA PHE A 32 -26.57 -2.39 10.06
C PHE A 32 -25.42 -1.65 9.38
N TRP A 33 -25.71 -0.54 8.73
CA TRP A 33 -24.70 0.32 8.12
C TRP A 33 -24.35 1.50 9.02
N SER A 34 -24.60 1.38 10.34
CA SER A 34 -24.30 2.46 11.27
C SER A 34 -22.84 2.89 11.14
N GLU A 35 -22.63 4.19 10.98
CA GLU A 35 -21.28 4.75 10.94
C GLU A 35 -20.62 4.69 12.34
N GLU A 36 -21.38 4.44 13.41
CA GLU A 36 -20.94 4.55 14.80
C GLU A 36 -20.37 3.23 15.35
N TYR A 37 -20.94 2.06 15.04
CA TYR A 37 -20.43 0.76 15.53
C TYR A 37 -20.27 -0.29 14.42
N ILE A 38 -19.11 -0.96 14.40
CA ILE A 38 -18.89 -2.20 13.64
C ILE A 38 -18.92 -3.34 14.65
N GLU A 39 -19.87 -4.25 14.47
CA GLU A 39 -20.02 -5.43 15.32
C GLU A 39 -20.35 -6.64 14.43
N GLY A 40 -19.70 -7.76 14.70
CA GLY A 40 -19.88 -9.00 13.95
C GLY A 40 -18.57 -9.55 13.36
N ASP A 41 -18.65 -10.77 12.83
CA ASP A 41 -17.51 -11.43 12.22
C ASP A 41 -17.04 -10.69 10.94
N PRO A 42 -15.73 -10.38 10.81
CA PRO A 42 -15.19 -9.71 9.64
C PRO A 42 -15.54 -10.35 8.30
N ILE A 43 -15.62 -11.68 8.21
CA ILE A 43 -15.91 -12.38 6.95
C ILE A 43 -17.34 -12.07 6.52
N ASP A 44 -18.30 -12.14 7.44
CA ASP A 44 -19.71 -11.83 7.17
C ASP A 44 -19.91 -10.37 6.77
N LEU A 45 -19.24 -9.45 7.47
CA LEU A 45 -19.30 -8.02 7.18
C LEU A 45 -18.77 -7.71 5.78
N TRP A 46 -17.62 -8.29 5.42
CA TRP A 46 -17.04 -8.13 4.09
C TRP A 46 -17.86 -8.83 3.01
N GLY A 47 -18.41 -10.02 3.27
CA GLY A 47 -19.25 -10.74 2.31
C GLY A 47 -20.44 -9.90 1.84
N ARG A 48 -21.06 -9.13 2.75
CA ARG A 48 -22.15 -8.20 2.42
C ARG A 48 -21.68 -7.02 1.56
N VAL A 49 -20.50 -6.46 1.87
CA VAL A 49 -19.92 -5.34 1.10
C VAL A 49 -19.53 -5.80 -0.30
N ILE A 50 -18.90 -6.97 -0.42
CA ILE A 50 -18.47 -7.55 -1.69
C ILE A 50 -19.66 -7.86 -2.59
N ALA A 51 -20.76 -8.38 -2.03
CA ALA A 51 -21.96 -8.74 -2.78
C ALA A 51 -22.61 -7.56 -3.54
N ASP A 52 -22.37 -6.33 -3.07
CA ASP A 52 -22.85 -5.09 -3.72
C ASP A 52 -21.74 -4.03 -3.74
N TRP A 53 -20.55 -4.44 -4.21
CA TRP A 53 -19.32 -3.64 -4.14
C TRP A 53 -19.47 -2.25 -4.74
N ASP A 54 -19.98 -2.15 -5.98
CA ASP A 54 -20.07 -0.87 -6.69
C ASP A 54 -21.05 0.10 -5.99
N ASP A 55 -22.18 -0.39 -5.47
CA ASP A 55 -23.12 0.44 -4.73
C ASP A 55 -22.55 0.89 -3.38
N CYS A 56 -21.89 -0.02 -2.66
CA CYS A 56 -21.23 0.27 -1.39
C CYS A 56 -20.08 1.27 -1.57
N LEU A 57 -19.27 1.13 -2.62
CA LEU A 57 -18.17 2.04 -2.93
C LEU A 57 -18.68 3.45 -3.22
N LYS A 58 -19.80 3.56 -3.92
CA LYS A 58 -20.42 4.85 -4.27
C LYS A 58 -21.15 5.50 -3.09
N LYS A 59 -21.97 4.75 -2.37
CA LYS A 59 -22.88 5.28 -1.34
C LYS A 59 -22.28 5.25 0.06
N ARG A 60 -21.32 4.37 0.33
CA ARG A 60 -20.78 4.11 1.67
C ARG A 60 -19.25 4.03 1.74
N PRO A 61 -18.50 4.96 1.10
CA PRO A 61 -17.04 4.90 1.10
C PRO A 61 -16.43 5.01 2.51
N LYS A 62 -17.09 5.73 3.44
CA LYS A 62 -16.64 5.83 4.83
C LYS A 62 -16.76 4.51 5.59
N TYR A 63 -17.85 3.77 5.36
CA TYR A 63 -18.05 2.47 5.99
C TYR A 63 -17.00 1.46 5.52
N ILE A 64 -16.67 1.46 4.22
CA ILE A 64 -15.57 0.63 3.69
C ILE A 64 -14.27 0.96 4.40
N LYS A 65 -13.88 2.24 4.49
CA LYS A 65 -12.66 2.65 5.22
C LYS A 65 -12.69 2.17 6.67
N LYS A 66 -13.82 2.30 7.36
CA LYS A 66 -13.98 1.83 8.74
C LYS A 66 -13.81 0.30 8.83
N LEU A 67 -14.33 -0.45 7.88
CA LEU A 67 -14.21 -1.91 7.84
C LEU A 67 -12.78 -2.37 7.53
N VAL A 68 -12.05 -1.64 6.68
CA VAL A 68 -10.62 -1.84 6.44
C VAL A 68 -9.81 -1.62 7.73
N ARG A 69 -10.10 -0.52 8.44
CA ARG A 69 -9.51 -0.20 9.76
C ARG A 69 -9.79 -1.30 10.79
N TYR A 70 -11.02 -1.81 10.79
CA TYR A 70 -11.41 -2.91 11.65
C TYR A 70 -10.58 -4.16 11.36
N ASN A 71 -10.71 -4.76 10.17
CA ASN A 71 -9.83 -5.83 9.70
C ASN A 71 -10.15 -6.21 8.25
N ILE A 72 -9.15 -6.56 7.45
CA ILE A 72 -9.34 -7.35 6.22
C ILE A 72 -8.90 -8.80 6.52
N PRO A 73 -9.83 -9.78 6.52
CA PRO A 73 -9.49 -11.18 6.68
C PRO A 73 -8.53 -11.65 5.59
N GLN A 74 -7.50 -12.40 5.99
CA GLN A 74 -6.50 -12.93 5.05
C GLN A 74 -7.11 -13.67 3.84
N PRO A 75 -8.12 -14.56 3.99
CA PRO A 75 -8.72 -15.24 2.85
C PRO A 75 -9.40 -14.31 1.82
N LEU A 76 -9.77 -13.10 2.23
CA LEU A 76 -10.44 -12.12 1.37
C LEU A 76 -9.47 -11.08 0.77
N ARG A 77 -8.20 -11.06 1.22
CA ARG A 77 -7.27 -9.99 0.87
C ARG A 77 -6.95 -9.93 -0.62
N CYS A 78 -6.73 -11.07 -1.25
CA CYS A 78 -6.54 -11.17 -2.70
C CYS A 78 -7.66 -10.45 -3.48
N LEU A 79 -8.92 -10.74 -3.14
CA LEU A 79 -10.08 -10.14 -3.80
C LEU A 79 -10.22 -8.66 -3.44
N LEU A 80 -10.12 -8.32 -2.16
CA LEU A 80 -10.35 -6.95 -1.69
C LEU A 80 -9.27 -5.97 -2.17
N TRP A 81 -8.01 -6.40 -2.31
CA TRP A 81 -6.96 -5.57 -2.88
C TRP A 81 -7.20 -5.29 -4.37
N GLN A 82 -7.71 -6.28 -5.12
CA GLN A 82 -8.13 -6.05 -6.51
C GLN A 82 -9.29 -5.06 -6.58
N LEU A 83 -10.31 -5.20 -5.72
CA LEU A 83 -11.48 -4.31 -5.69
C LEU A 83 -11.14 -2.88 -5.24
N LEU A 84 -10.34 -2.71 -4.18
CA LEU A 84 -9.91 -1.40 -3.67
C LEU A 84 -9.01 -0.67 -4.68
N SER A 85 -8.04 -1.39 -5.25
CA SER A 85 -7.17 -0.84 -6.31
C SER A 85 -7.96 -0.54 -7.59
N GLY A 86 -9.00 -1.31 -7.89
CA GLY A 86 -9.75 -1.27 -9.15
C GLY A 86 -9.11 -2.13 -10.25
N ALA A 87 -8.19 -3.02 -9.89
CA ALA A 87 -7.52 -3.94 -10.81
C ALA A 87 -8.51 -4.93 -11.45
N ASP A 88 -9.60 -5.26 -10.75
CA ASP A 88 -10.69 -6.10 -11.26
C ASP A 88 -11.32 -5.58 -12.57
N LYS A 89 -11.28 -4.24 -12.76
CA LYS A 89 -11.81 -3.55 -13.94
C LYS A 89 -10.78 -3.41 -15.08
N GLN A 90 -9.57 -3.93 -14.91
CA GLN A 90 -8.43 -3.68 -15.79
C GLN A 90 -7.88 -5.00 -16.36
N ARG A 91 -8.78 -5.87 -16.85
CA ARG A 91 -8.43 -7.23 -17.34
C ARG A 91 -7.34 -7.26 -18.41
N TYR A 92 -7.23 -6.21 -19.25
CA TYR A 92 -6.17 -6.10 -20.24
C TYR A 92 -4.75 -6.14 -19.64
N LEU A 93 -4.59 -5.80 -18.36
CA LEU A 93 -3.29 -5.91 -17.67
C LEU A 93 -2.87 -7.37 -17.50
N ILE A 94 -3.83 -8.23 -17.14
CA ILE A 94 -3.61 -9.67 -17.02
C ILE A 94 -3.41 -10.27 -18.41
N GLU A 95 -4.29 -9.94 -19.36
CA GLU A 95 -4.24 -10.45 -20.74
C GLU A 95 -2.92 -10.07 -21.46
N GLY A 96 -2.39 -8.87 -21.21
CA GLY A 96 -1.13 -8.40 -21.81
C GLY A 96 0.13 -8.78 -21.04
N TYR A 97 0.02 -9.38 -19.84
CA TYR A 97 1.17 -9.67 -18.99
C TYR A 97 2.16 -10.65 -19.65
N ALA A 98 1.63 -11.73 -20.22
CA ALA A 98 2.45 -12.74 -20.90
C ALA A 98 3.23 -12.19 -22.09
N ASP A 99 2.73 -11.15 -22.77
CA ASP A 99 3.44 -10.51 -23.87
C ASP A 99 4.59 -9.65 -23.37
N LEU A 100 4.42 -8.92 -22.26
CA LEU A 100 5.50 -8.16 -21.63
C LEU A 100 6.67 -9.06 -21.19
N LEU A 101 6.38 -10.27 -20.71
CA LEU A 101 7.43 -11.20 -20.28
C LEU A 101 8.32 -11.72 -21.42
N LYS A 102 7.83 -11.69 -22.67
CA LYS A 102 8.60 -12.09 -23.86
C LYS A 102 9.64 -11.04 -24.26
N GLU A 103 9.47 -9.79 -23.86
CA GLU A 103 10.42 -8.71 -24.14
C GLU A 103 11.61 -8.73 -23.16
N THR A 104 12.68 -8.01 -23.47
CA THR A 104 13.85 -7.88 -22.60
C THR A 104 13.84 -6.52 -21.92
N SER A 105 13.96 -6.49 -20.59
CA SER A 105 14.04 -5.22 -19.85
C SER A 105 15.51 -4.78 -19.67
N PRO A 106 15.83 -3.49 -19.87
CA PRO A 106 17.17 -2.97 -19.56
C PRO A 106 17.47 -2.97 -18.05
N HIS A 107 16.46 -3.18 -17.20
CA HIS A 107 16.57 -3.09 -15.75
C HIS A 107 16.80 -4.44 -15.05
N GLU A 108 16.80 -5.57 -15.77
CA GLU A 108 16.83 -6.92 -15.16
C GLU A 108 17.98 -7.12 -14.15
N LYS A 109 19.18 -6.62 -14.44
CA LYS A 109 20.32 -6.72 -13.51
C LYS A 109 20.05 -5.98 -12.19
N THR A 110 19.49 -4.78 -12.27
CA THR A 110 19.16 -3.98 -11.08
C THR A 110 18.00 -4.61 -10.32
N ILE A 111 17.00 -5.15 -11.02
CA ILE A 111 15.86 -5.86 -10.42
C ILE A 111 16.36 -7.08 -9.64
N ARG A 112 17.17 -7.96 -10.24
CA ARG A 112 17.70 -9.16 -9.58
C ARG A 112 18.43 -8.83 -8.27
N ARG A 113 19.32 -7.84 -8.31
CA ARG A 113 20.04 -7.38 -7.10
C ARG A 113 19.10 -6.89 -6.00
N ASP A 114 17.96 -6.32 -6.36
CA ASP A 114 16.98 -5.86 -5.37
C ASP A 114 16.16 -7.01 -4.80
N ILE A 115 15.84 -8.02 -5.62
CA ILE A 115 15.15 -9.24 -5.20
C ILE A 115 16.00 -10.02 -4.20
N ASP A 116 17.32 -10.11 -4.40
CA ASP A 116 18.24 -10.82 -3.49
C ASP A 116 18.18 -10.29 -2.04
N ARG A 117 17.77 -9.03 -1.86
CA ARG A 117 17.63 -8.38 -0.55
C ARG A 117 16.18 -8.12 -0.14
N THR A 118 15.20 -8.61 -0.91
CA THR A 118 13.77 -8.43 -0.61
C THR A 118 13.25 -9.62 0.20
N TYR A 119 12.89 -9.37 1.46
CA TYR A 119 12.44 -10.39 2.42
C TYR A 119 13.36 -11.63 2.52
N PRO A 120 14.69 -11.45 2.70
CA PRO A 120 15.65 -12.56 2.63
C PRO A 120 15.40 -13.64 3.69
N ASP A 121 14.87 -13.26 4.85
CA ASP A 121 14.59 -14.19 5.96
C ASP A 121 13.19 -14.82 5.88
N HIS A 122 12.35 -14.40 4.93
CA HIS A 122 10.99 -14.92 4.80
C HIS A 122 11.01 -16.30 4.14
N PRO A 123 10.39 -17.35 4.72
CA PRO A 123 10.50 -18.73 4.22
C PRO A 123 10.11 -18.94 2.75
N LYS A 124 9.18 -18.14 2.23
CA LYS A 124 8.75 -18.19 0.83
C LYS A 124 9.74 -17.56 -0.16
N PHE A 125 10.66 -16.71 0.32
CA PHE A 125 11.62 -15.95 -0.49
C PHE A 125 13.09 -16.32 -0.21
N SER A 126 13.38 -16.99 0.91
CA SER A 126 14.75 -17.22 1.40
C SER A 126 15.58 -18.17 0.55
N SER A 127 14.94 -19.03 -0.24
CA SER A 127 15.66 -19.92 -1.18
C SER A 127 16.01 -19.16 -2.46
N PRO A 128 17.30 -19.15 -2.88
CA PRO A 128 17.71 -18.55 -4.14
C PRO A 128 16.93 -19.14 -5.33
N ASN A 129 16.44 -18.28 -6.21
CA ASN A 129 15.59 -18.66 -7.36
C ASN A 129 14.33 -19.43 -6.94
N SER A 130 13.78 -19.14 -5.76
CA SER A 130 12.47 -19.66 -5.38
C SER A 130 11.39 -19.22 -6.38
N PRO A 131 10.30 -19.98 -6.53
CA PRO A 131 9.20 -19.61 -7.43
C PRO A 131 8.70 -18.18 -7.21
N LEU A 132 8.63 -17.73 -5.95
CA LEU A 132 8.22 -16.37 -5.60
C LEU A 132 9.25 -15.29 -5.97
N GLN A 133 10.57 -15.58 -5.93
CA GLN A 133 11.58 -14.65 -6.44
C GLN A 133 11.46 -14.50 -7.97
N GLU A 134 11.21 -15.60 -8.69
CA GLU A 134 10.99 -15.56 -10.14
C GLU A 134 9.71 -14.80 -10.49
N SER A 135 8.61 -15.04 -9.78
CA SER A 135 7.38 -14.25 -9.93
C SER A 135 7.62 -12.76 -9.66
N MET A 136 8.42 -12.43 -8.64
CA MET A 136 8.75 -11.04 -8.34
C MET A 136 9.59 -10.40 -9.47
N LEU A 137 10.55 -11.14 -10.03
CA LEU A 137 11.33 -10.73 -11.19
C LEU A 137 10.43 -10.46 -12.39
N ASN A 138 9.49 -11.37 -12.67
CA ASN A 138 8.54 -11.23 -13.76
C ASN A 138 7.68 -9.97 -13.61
N ILE A 139 7.10 -9.72 -12.42
CA ILE A 139 6.29 -8.53 -12.16
C ILE A 139 7.12 -7.26 -12.36
N MET A 140 8.32 -7.18 -11.76
CA MET A 140 9.17 -5.99 -11.87
C MET A 140 9.68 -5.77 -13.29
N LYS A 141 10.02 -6.84 -14.01
CA LYS A 141 10.39 -6.81 -15.43
C LYS A 141 9.23 -6.28 -16.26
N ALA A 142 8.05 -6.89 -16.15
CA ALA A 142 6.85 -6.50 -16.90
C ALA A 142 6.46 -5.05 -16.61
N TYR A 143 6.50 -4.62 -15.34
CA TYR A 143 6.20 -3.23 -14.99
C TYR A 143 7.19 -2.26 -15.63
N SER A 144 8.49 -2.58 -15.61
CA SER A 144 9.51 -1.71 -16.22
C SER A 144 9.35 -1.53 -17.73
N LEU A 145 8.69 -2.48 -18.39
CA LEU A 145 8.37 -2.45 -19.81
C LEU A 145 7.03 -1.77 -20.09
N TYR A 146 6.05 -1.98 -19.19
CA TYR A 146 4.74 -1.35 -19.22
C TYR A 146 4.84 0.17 -19.04
N ASP A 147 5.69 0.61 -18.12
CA ASP A 147 5.91 2.01 -17.78
C ASP A 147 7.37 2.40 -18.00
N LYS A 148 7.74 2.72 -19.24
CA LYS A 148 9.13 3.01 -19.65
C LYS A 148 9.69 4.32 -19.09
N GLU A 149 8.85 5.26 -18.66
CA GLU A 149 9.30 6.54 -18.08
C GLU A 149 9.84 6.33 -16.67
N VAL A 150 9.14 5.52 -15.86
CA VAL A 150 9.63 5.09 -14.55
C VAL A 150 10.67 3.99 -14.69
N GLY A 151 10.40 3.02 -15.57
CA GLY A 151 11.17 1.79 -15.68
C GLY A 151 11.15 1.03 -14.36
N TYR A 152 12.30 0.97 -13.71
CA TYR A 152 12.44 0.34 -12.39
C TYR A 152 12.91 1.34 -11.33
N CYS A 153 12.13 1.51 -10.27
CA CYS A 153 12.52 2.24 -9.07
C CYS A 153 12.98 1.26 -7.98
N GLN A 154 14.19 1.49 -7.46
CA GLN A 154 14.78 0.66 -6.41
C GLN A 154 13.89 0.68 -5.15
N GLY A 155 13.67 -0.50 -4.57
CA GLY A 155 12.78 -0.72 -3.43
C GLY A 155 11.37 -1.20 -3.82
N ASN A 156 10.93 -1.02 -5.07
CA ASN A 156 9.58 -1.43 -5.47
C ASN A 156 9.37 -2.95 -5.47
N ALA A 157 10.45 -3.74 -5.54
CA ALA A 157 10.41 -5.19 -5.35
C ALA A 157 9.76 -5.59 -4.02
N PHE A 158 9.92 -4.81 -2.94
CA PHE A 158 9.25 -5.08 -1.66
C PHE A 158 7.72 -5.02 -1.77
N ILE A 159 7.18 -4.06 -2.53
CA ILE A 159 5.73 -3.98 -2.77
C ILE A 159 5.26 -5.20 -3.57
N ALA A 160 5.98 -5.60 -4.62
CA ALA A 160 5.63 -6.79 -5.40
C ALA A 160 5.72 -8.09 -4.58
N GLY A 161 6.76 -8.24 -3.76
CA GLY A 161 6.89 -9.35 -2.82
C GLY A 161 5.74 -9.41 -1.84
N LEU A 162 5.31 -8.27 -1.29
CA LEU A 162 4.16 -8.18 -0.40
C LEU A 162 2.86 -8.62 -1.09
N LEU A 163 2.63 -8.21 -2.34
CA LEU A 163 1.48 -8.64 -3.13
C LEU A 163 1.49 -10.15 -3.37
N LEU A 164 2.65 -10.72 -3.73
CA LEU A 164 2.81 -12.16 -3.99
C LEU A 164 2.61 -13.04 -2.74
N LEU A 165 2.68 -12.47 -1.53
CA LEU A 165 2.30 -13.21 -0.32
C LEU A 165 0.79 -13.45 -0.23
N GLU A 166 -0.01 -12.60 -0.88
CA GLU A 166 -1.46 -12.55 -0.74
C GLU A 166 -2.22 -12.98 -2.01
N MET A 167 -1.60 -12.92 -3.19
CA MET A 167 -2.27 -13.23 -4.47
C MET A 167 -1.32 -13.84 -5.51
N PRO A 168 -1.86 -14.49 -6.57
CA PRO A 168 -1.05 -14.99 -7.67
C PRO A 168 -0.40 -13.87 -8.49
N GLU A 169 0.56 -14.25 -9.33
CA GLU A 169 1.49 -13.35 -10.03
C GLU A 169 0.79 -12.33 -10.95
N GLU A 170 -0.20 -12.77 -11.73
CA GLU A 170 -0.90 -11.91 -12.70
C GLU A 170 -1.77 -10.86 -12.00
N GLU A 171 -2.49 -11.27 -10.95
CA GLU A 171 -3.26 -10.36 -10.10
C GLU A 171 -2.33 -9.38 -9.36
N ALA A 172 -1.19 -9.86 -8.86
CA ALA A 172 -0.19 -9.01 -8.22
C ALA A 172 0.36 -7.97 -9.18
N PHE A 173 0.63 -8.32 -10.44
CA PHE A 173 0.99 -7.35 -11.47
C PHE A 173 -0.11 -6.31 -11.69
N ALA A 174 -1.36 -6.74 -11.86
CA ALA A 174 -2.48 -5.83 -12.10
C ALA A 174 -2.69 -4.84 -10.92
N VAL A 175 -2.63 -5.34 -9.68
CA VAL A 175 -2.72 -4.51 -8.47
C VAL A 175 -1.51 -3.57 -8.36
N PHE A 176 -0.30 -4.04 -8.64
CA PHE A 176 0.91 -3.22 -8.64
C PHE A 176 0.79 -2.04 -9.61
N VAL A 177 0.35 -2.29 -10.85
CA VAL A 177 0.11 -1.23 -11.85
C VAL A 177 -0.92 -0.22 -11.34
N GLN A 178 -1.98 -0.66 -10.66
CA GLN A 178 -2.96 0.25 -10.07
C GLN A 178 -2.39 1.05 -8.90
N ILE A 179 -1.57 0.46 -8.03
CA ILE A 179 -0.85 1.20 -6.97
C ILE A 179 -0.02 2.32 -7.60
N MET A 180 0.75 2.00 -8.64
CA MET A 180 1.58 2.98 -9.35
C MET A 180 0.75 4.12 -9.95
N ARG A 181 -0.35 3.81 -10.63
CA ARG A 181 -1.14 4.81 -11.38
C ARG A 181 -2.14 5.58 -10.52
N LYS A 182 -2.96 4.88 -9.73
CA LYS A 182 -4.10 5.46 -9.00
C LYS A 182 -3.70 6.05 -7.66
N TYR A 183 -2.64 5.54 -7.05
CA TYR A 183 -2.16 5.96 -5.73
C TYR A 183 -0.90 6.83 -5.82
N ASN A 184 -0.62 7.44 -6.98
CA ASN A 184 0.47 8.39 -7.21
C ASN A 184 1.89 7.87 -6.96
N MET A 185 2.06 6.55 -6.74
CA MET A 185 3.39 5.95 -6.52
C MET A 185 4.31 6.10 -7.73
N ARG A 186 3.76 6.11 -8.95
CA ARG A 186 4.52 6.39 -10.18
C ARG A 186 5.28 7.71 -10.12
N GLU A 187 4.63 8.78 -9.67
CA GLU A 187 5.24 10.12 -9.64
C GLU A 187 6.38 10.19 -8.61
N LEU A 188 6.26 9.46 -7.49
CA LEU A 188 7.35 9.31 -6.52
C LEU A 188 8.55 8.55 -7.09
N CYS A 189 8.30 7.59 -7.97
CA CYS A 189 9.30 6.70 -8.56
C CYS A 189 9.97 7.25 -9.82
N LYS A 190 9.57 8.43 -10.32
CA LYS A 190 10.19 9.02 -11.50
C LYS A 190 11.68 9.30 -11.26
N PRO A 191 12.56 9.18 -12.27
CA PRO A 191 14.02 9.31 -12.09
C PRO A 191 14.50 10.61 -11.43
N ASN A 192 13.76 11.71 -11.60
CA ASN A 192 14.11 13.01 -11.00
C ASN A 192 13.73 13.13 -9.51
N MET A 193 12.99 12.16 -8.96
CA MET A 193 12.52 12.12 -7.57
C MET A 193 11.81 13.41 -7.12
N ALA A 194 11.20 14.14 -8.07
CA ALA A 194 10.64 15.47 -7.80
C ALA A 194 9.46 15.41 -6.83
N GLU A 195 8.55 14.46 -7.04
CA GLU A 195 7.40 14.26 -6.15
C GLU A 195 7.83 13.71 -4.78
N LEU A 196 8.85 12.86 -4.74
CA LEU A 196 9.41 12.39 -3.47
C LEU A 196 9.98 13.56 -2.66
N ALA A 197 10.70 14.49 -3.30
CA ALA A 197 11.21 15.69 -2.64
C ALA A 197 10.08 16.59 -2.08
N VAL A 198 8.95 16.70 -2.79
CA VAL A 198 7.74 17.35 -2.28
C VAL A 198 7.24 16.64 -1.01
N CYS A 199 7.15 15.31 -1.01
CA CYS A 199 6.71 14.55 0.16
C CYS A 199 7.66 14.73 1.35
N MET A 200 8.98 14.77 1.13
CA MET A 200 9.95 15.03 2.21
C MET A 200 9.72 16.42 2.82
N TYR A 201 9.53 17.45 1.99
CA TYR A 201 9.21 18.79 2.46
C TYR A 201 7.88 18.84 3.24
N GLN A 202 6.84 18.21 2.71
CA GLN A 202 5.54 18.12 3.38
C GLN A 202 5.67 17.46 4.75
N LEU A 203 6.44 16.36 4.85
CA LEU A 203 6.69 15.70 6.11
C LEU A 203 7.44 16.61 7.09
N GLU A 204 8.49 17.32 6.65
CA GLU A 204 9.24 18.25 7.49
C GLU A 204 8.36 19.38 8.05
N CYS A 205 7.51 19.99 7.22
CA CYS A 205 6.54 21.00 7.68
C CYS A 205 5.51 20.43 8.67
N LEU A 206 5.09 19.18 8.48
CA LEU A 206 4.17 18.52 9.40
C LEU A 206 4.85 18.18 10.74
N ILE A 207 6.13 17.82 10.73
CA ILE A 207 6.93 17.61 11.94
C ILE A 207 7.10 18.95 12.67
N GLU A 208 7.40 20.04 11.95
CA GLU A 208 7.48 21.39 12.54
C GLU A 208 6.18 21.77 13.26
N GLU A 209 5.02 21.51 12.64
CA GLU A 209 3.72 21.86 13.20
C GLU A 209 3.31 20.96 14.39
N LEU A 210 3.59 19.65 14.32
CA LEU A 210 3.02 18.67 15.26
C LEU A 210 4.03 18.16 16.31
N LEU A 211 5.33 18.23 16.01
CA LEU A 211 6.43 17.75 16.84
C LEU A 211 7.58 18.79 16.86
N PRO A 212 7.31 20.03 17.33
CA PRO A 212 8.24 21.15 17.19
C PRO A 212 9.60 20.92 17.85
N ASP A 213 9.63 20.29 19.03
CA ASP A 213 10.89 19.96 19.72
C ASP A 213 11.77 19.02 18.89
N LEU A 214 11.13 18.03 18.26
CA LEU A 214 11.81 17.07 17.39
C LEU A 214 12.29 17.75 16.11
N HIS A 215 11.50 18.66 15.54
CA HIS A 215 11.90 19.46 14.40
C HIS A 215 13.17 20.27 14.70
N VAL A 216 13.21 20.99 15.83
CA VAL A 216 14.38 21.78 16.25
C VAL A 216 15.61 20.88 16.40
N HIS A 217 15.45 19.72 17.05
CA HIS A 217 16.54 18.76 17.19
C HIS A 217 17.03 18.24 15.84
N PHE A 218 16.13 17.87 14.94
CA PHE A 218 16.48 17.41 13.59
C PHE A 218 17.23 18.50 12.81
N GLN A 219 16.81 19.76 12.89
CA GLN A 219 17.53 20.88 12.27
C GLN A 219 18.94 21.06 12.86
N ALA A 220 19.07 20.99 14.19
CA ALA A 220 20.37 21.10 14.86
C ALA A 220 21.34 19.97 14.47
N GLN A 221 20.81 18.76 14.22
CA GLN A 221 21.59 17.60 13.77
C GLN A 221 21.76 17.52 12.24
N GLY A 222 21.16 18.43 11.46
CA GLY A 222 21.14 18.34 10.00
C GLY A 222 20.38 17.11 9.46
N PHE A 223 19.48 16.53 10.25
CA PHE A 223 18.78 15.29 9.96
C PHE A 223 17.50 15.52 9.14
N ARG A 224 17.64 15.54 7.82
CA ARG A 224 16.55 15.78 6.87
C ARG A 224 15.66 14.55 6.67
N ALA A 225 14.38 14.77 6.36
CA ALA A 225 13.42 13.69 6.07
C ALA A 225 13.91 12.75 4.96
N SER A 226 14.61 13.28 3.95
CA SER A 226 15.15 12.49 2.83
C SER A 226 16.13 11.39 3.27
N VAL A 227 16.76 11.52 4.44
CA VAL A 227 17.74 10.55 4.95
C VAL A 227 17.08 9.29 5.47
N TYR A 228 15.91 9.40 6.13
CA TYR A 228 15.28 8.28 6.82
C TYR A 228 13.92 7.88 6.23
N ALA A 229 13.16 8.82 5.68
CA ALA A 229 11.78 8.58 5.26
C ALA A 229 11.65 8.21 3.78
N SER A 230 12.67 8.42 2.93
CA SER A 230 12.57 8.11 1.49
C SER A 230 12.08 6.68 1.22
N SER A 231 12.60 5.69 1.96
CA SER A 231 12.17 4.29 1.85
C SER A 231 10.74 4.06 2.36
N TRP A 232 10.29 4.80 3.37
CA TRP A 232 8.93 4.70 3.91
C TRP A 232 7.90 5.04 2.84
N PHE A 233 8.17 6.05 2.02
CA PHE A 233 7.31 6.46 0.91
C PHE A 233 7.48 5.55 -0.30
N LEU A 234 8.71 5.33 -0.78
CA LEU A 234 8.96 4.56 -2.00
C LEU A 234 8.54 3.09 -1.88
N THR A 235 8.53 2.54 -0.67
CA THR A 235 8.16 1.13 -0.45
C THR A 235 6.85 0.96 0.32
N LEU A 236 6.15 2.06 0.66
CA LEU A 236 4.97 2.01 1.54
C LEU A 236 5.25 1.27 2.85
N PHE A 237 6.42 1.53 3.45
CA PHE A 237 7.03 0.83 4.58
C PHE A 237 7.40 -0.65 4.37
N ALA A 238 7.12 -1.25 3.21
CA ALA A 238 7.34 -2.67 2.96
C ALA A 238 8.80 -3.13 3.11
N SER A 239 9.78 -2.23 2.99
CA SER A 239 11.20 -2.53 3.24
C SER A 239 11.66 -2.33 4.69
N THR A 240 10.80 -1.80 5.56
CA THR A 240 11.21 -1.26 6.87
C THR A 240 10.58 -2.00 8.03
N VAL A 241 9.35 -2.49 7.87
CA VAL A 241 8.61 -3.22 8.90
C VAL A 241 8.46 -4.69 8.53
N SER A 242 7.95 -5.51 9.47
CA SER A 242 7.64 -6.91 9.18
C SER A 242 6.61 -7.04 8.04
N PRO A 243 6.62 -8.14 7.26
CA PRO A 243 5.63 -8.36 6.21
C PRO A 243 4.19 -8.28 6.71
N ASP A 244 3.90 -8.79 7.91
CA ASP A 244 2.55 -8.73 8.50
C ASP A 244 2.08 -7.30 8.75
N LEU A 245 2.98 -6.44 9.26
CA LEU A 245 2.68 -5.02 9.46
C LEU A 245 2.56 -4.29 8.12
N ALA A 246 3.44 -4.58 7.16
CA ALA A 246 3.38 -4.03 5.81
C ALA A 246 2.06 -4.39 5.11
N THR A 247 1.55 -5.61 5.29
CA THR A 247 0.25 -6.04 4.77
C THR A 247 -0.89 -5.18 5.34
N ARG A 248 -0.90 -4.92 6.64
CA ARG A 248 -1.91 -4.02 7.24
C ARG A 248 -1.77 -2.57 6.77
N ILE A 249 -0.54 -2.09 6.57
CA ILE A 249 -0.31 -0.75 6.00
C ILE A 249 -0.86 -0.68 4.57
N MET A 250 -0.65 -1.72 3.75
CA MET A 250 -1.17 -1.80 2.39
C MET A 250 -2.70 -1.78 2.35
N ASP A 251 -3.38 -2.45 3.28
CA ASP A 251 -4.84 -2.37 3.43
C ASP A 251 -5.30 -0.89 3.55
N PHE A 252 -4.60 -0.10 4.36
CA PHE A 252 -4.92 1.31 4.58
C PHE A 252 -4.53 2.20 3.40
N VAL A 253 -3.40 1.95 2.74
CA VAL A 253 -3.01 2.70 1.53
C VAL A 253 -4.03 2.50 0.42
N LEU A 254 -4.48 1.26 0.18
CA LEU A 254 -5.50 0.95 -0.82
C LEU A 254 -6.87 1.54 -0.48
N ALA A 255 -7.19 1.76 0.80
CA ALA A 255 -8.46 2.36 1.20
C ALA A 255 -8.43 3.89 1.29
N GLU A 256 -7.29 4.47 1.69
CA GLU A 256 -7.19 5.87 2.11
C GLU A 256 -6.19 6.71 1.33
N GLY A 257 -5.33 6.11 0.50
CA GLY A 257 -4.30 6.81 -0.26
C GLY A 257 -2.97 6.96 0.46
N LEU A 258 -2.03 7.64 -0.20
CA LEU A 258 -0.69 7.93 0.35
C LEU A 258 -0.73 8.85 1.57
N GLU A 259 -1.83 9.54 1.82
CA GLU A 259 -2.06 10.31 3.04
C GLU A 259 -1.92 9.46 4.29
N PHE A 260 -2.15 8.14 4.20
CA PHE A 260 -1.88 7.23 5.31
C PHE A 260 -0.39 7.13 5.65
N ILE A 261 0.51 7.16 4.67
CA ILE A 261 1.97 7.09 4.88
C ILE A 261 2.45 8.30 5.69
N PHE A 262 1.93 9.51 5.42
CA PHE A 262 2.23 10.70 6.24
C PHE A 262 1.78 10.53 7.69
N ARG A 263 0.54 10.05 7.90
CA ARG A 263 -0.02 9.85 9.25
C ARG A 263 0.77 8.82 10.04
N LEU A 264 1.12 7.70 9.40
CA LEU A 264 1.93 6.67 10.02
C LEU A 264 3.36 7.16 10.33
N SER A 265 3.97 7.91 9.42
CA SER A 265 5.31 8.51 9.65
C SER A 265 5.31 9.39 10.91
N LEU A 266 4.31 10.26 11.05
CA LEU A 266 4.17 11.12 12.22
C LEU A 266 3.84 10.34 13.50
N ALA A 267 3.03 9.29 13.41
CA ALA A 267 2.75 8.42 14.54
C ALA A 267 4.02 7.71 15.05
N ILE A 268 4.83 7.16 14.13
CA ILE A 268 6.14 6.56 14.45
C ILE A 268 7.05 7.58 15.12
N LEU A 269 7.19 8.78 14.53
CA LEU A 269 8.01 9.85 15.11
C LEU A 269 7.53 10.27 16.51
N SER A 270 6.22 10.30 16.73
CA SER A 270 5.62 10.63 18.02
C SER A 270 5.92 9.56 19.08
N VAL A 271 5.84 8.27 18.73
CA VAL A 271 6.18 7.16 19.63
C VAL A 271 7.67 7.18 19.97
N CYS A 272 8.53 7.39 18.97
CA CYS A 272 9.99 7.43 19.15
C CYS A 272 10.51 8.76 19.72
N ASN A 273 9.66 9.78 19.88
CA ASN A 273 10.07 11.16 20.15
C ASN A 273 11.06 11.29 21.32
N LYS A 274 10.75 10.66 22.46
CA LYS A 274 11.58 10.75 23.68
C LYS A 274 12.99 10.17 23.50
N ASP A 275 13.13 9.19 22.62
CA ASP A 275 14.42 8.53 22.37
C ASP A 275 15.20 9.29 21.31
N LEU A 276 14.54 9.71 20.22
CA LEU A 276 15.15 10.48 19.15
C LEU A 276 15.77 11.80 19.64
N LEU A 277 15.14 12.50 20.59
CA LEU A 277 15.66 13.74 21.18
C LEU A 277 17.01 13.59 21.90
N LYS A 278 17.44 12.36 22.20
CA LYS A 278 18.70 12.06 22.89
C LYS A 278 19.81 11.62 21.93
N LEU A 279 19.48 11.41 20.66
CA LEU A 279 20.36 10.78 19.69
C LEU A 279 20.92 11.82 18.72
N ASP A 280 22.15 11.59 18.27
CA ASP A 280 22.71 12.27 17.11
C ASP A 280 22.19 11.65 15.80
N ILE A 281 22.66 12.16 14.66
CA ILE A 281 22.23 11.69 13.34
C ILE A 281 22.43 10.18 13.15
N GLU A 282 23.56 9.63 13.59
CA GLU A 282 23.87 8.21 13.43
C GLU A 282 22.99 7.34 14.33
N GLY A 283 22.82 7.76 15.60
CA GLY A 283 21.91 7.14 16.55
C GLY A 283 20.48 7.09 16.06
N MET A 284 19.96 8.18 15.48
CA MET A 284 18.60 8.24 14.92
C MET A 284 18.42 7.29 13.73
N ILE A 285 19.40 7.21 12.82
CA ILE A 285 19.36 6.26 11.69
C ILE A 285 19.32 4.82 12.21
N MET A 286 20.21 4.49 13.15
CA MET A 286 20.26 3.16 13.76
C MET A 286 18.96 2.82 14.50
N HIS A 287 18.35 3.80 15.18
CA HIS A 287 17.09 3.62 15.89
C HIS A 287 15.97 3.20 14.93
N PHE A 288 15.78 3.90 13.81
CA PHE A 288 14.77 3.52 12.82
C PHE A 288 15.04 2.15 12.18
N GLN A 289 16.30 1.80 11.92
CA GLN A 289 16.62 0.49 11.35
C GLN A 289 16.35 -0.68 12.30
N LYS A 290 16.52 -0.48 13.61
CA LYS A 290 16.42 -1.55 14.62
C LYS A 290 15.05 -1.66 15.26
N GLU A 291 14.38 -0.56 15.55
CA GLU A 291 13.18 -0.57 16.38
C GLU A 291 11.91 -0.80 15.56
N LEU A 292 11.86 -0.31 14.32
CA LEU A 292 10.68 -0.47 13.46
C LEU A 292 10.38 -1.93 13.08
N THR A 293 11.39 -2.80 13.11
CA THR A 293 11.24 -4.24 12.85
C THR A 293 10.77 -5.05 14.06
N LYS A 294 10.77 -4.44 15.26
CA LYS A 294 10.49 -5.12 16.54
C LYS A 294 9.12 -4.75 17.14
N TYR A 295 8.33 -3.94 16.45
CA TYR A 295 7.02 -3.53 16.97
C TYR A 295 6.11 -4.73 17.20
N ASP A 296 5.71 -4.90 18.46
CA ASP A 296 4.72 -5.89 18.87
C ASP A 296 3.30 -5.44 18.50
N SER A 297 2.33 -6.34 18.68
CA SER A 297 0.93 -6.08 18.34
C SER A 297 0.34 -4.87 19.09
N ILE A 298 0.77 -4.63 20.33
CA ILE A 298 0.31 -3.52 21.15
C ILE A 298 0.82 -2.20 20.56
N THR A 299 2.13 -2.13 20.26
CA THR A 299 2.76 -0.96 19.66
C THR A 299 2.15 -0.66 18.30
N VAL A 300 1.92 -1.68 17.47
CA VAL A 300 1.23 -1.54 16.17
C VAL A 300 -0.16 -0.94 16.33
N GLN A 301 -0.95 -1.41 17.31
CA GLN A 301 -2.28 -0.87 17.56
C GLN A 301 -2.22 0.61 17.97
N VAL A 302 -1.30 0.96 18.88
CA VAL A 302 -1.08 2.36 19.30
C VAL A 302 -0.70 3.25 18.11
N LEU A 303 0.19 2.78 17.23
CA LEU A 303 0.59 3.51 16.03
C LEU A 303 -0.60 3.79 15.11
N PHE A 304 -1.45 2.79 14.88
CA PHE A 304 -2.63 2.95 14.03
C PHE A 304 -3.66 3.88 14.65
N ASP A 305 -3.96 3.72 15.94
CA ASP A 305 -4.90 4.61 16.65
C ASP A 305 -4.43 6.06 16.58
N MET A 306 -3.14 6.31 16.85
CA MET A 306 -2.54 7.64 16.67
C MET A 306 -2.64 8.12 15.23
N ALA A 307 -2.24 7.31 14.25
CA ALA A 307 -2.30 7.67 12.83
C ALA A 307 -3.73 8.04 12.40
N PHE A 308 -4.76 7.35 12.87
CA PHE A 308 -6.15 7.63 12.53
C PHE A 308 -6.70 8.92 13.17
N THR A 309 -6.10 9.41 14.26
CA THR A 309 -6.47 10.71 14.85
C THR A 309 -5.89 11.91 14.09
N LEU A 310 -4.79 11.72 13.35
CA LEU A 310 -4.11 12.78 12.63
C LEU A 310 -4.92 13.26 11.42
N LYS A 311 -5.26 14.55 11.42
CA LYS A 311 -6.07 15.19 10.36
C LYS A 311 -5.20 15.74 9.22
N ILE A 312 -4.60 14.83 8.44
CA ILE A 312 -3.85 15.19 7.22
C ILE A 312 -4.79 15.10 6.04
N THR A 313 -5.18 16.25 5.49
CA THR A 313 -6.13 16.31 4.38
C THR A 313 -5.42 16.54 3.04
N PRO A 314 -6.00 16.07 1.92
CA PRO A 314 -5.46 16.36 0.58
C PRO A 314 -5.30 17.87 0.32
N LYS A 315 -6.22 18.68 0.87
CA LYS A 315 -6.16 20.14 0.78
C LYS A 315 -4.92 20.71 1.49
N LYS A 316 -4.56 20.17 2.65
CA LYS A 316 -3.36 20.58 3.40
C LYS A 316 -2.09 20.21 2.64
N LEU A 317 -2.00 18.97 2.15
CA LEU A 317 -0.84 18.53 1.37
C LEU A 317 -0.66 19.34 0.08
N LYS A 318 -1.73 19.61 -0.67
CA LYS A 318 -1.68 20.48 -1.86
C LYS A 318 -1.23 21.91 -1.54
N LYS A 319 -1.60 22.45 -0.38
CA LYS A 319 -1.11 23.77 0.07
C LYS A 319 0.40 23.74 0.30
N LEU A 320 0.91 22.70 0.95
CA LEU A 320 2.35 22.53 1.22
C LEU A 320 3.15 22.27 -0.07
N GLU A 321 2.58 21.52 -1.02
CA GLU A 321 3.16 21.31 -2.36
C GLU A 321 3.32 22.65 -3.10
N LYS A 322 2.29 23.50 -3.08
CA LYS A 322 2.36 24.85 -3.67
C LYS A 322 3.44 25.72 -2.99
N ASP A 323 3.56 25.63 -1.67
CA ASP A 323 4.61 26.34 -0.93
C ASP A 323 6.01 25.85 -1.33
N TYR A 324 6.23 24.54 -1.41
CA TYR A 324 7.48 23.94 -1.89
C TYR A 324 7.90 24.49 -3.25
N HIS A 325 6.99 24.45 -4.23
CA HIS A 325 7.30 24.94 -5.57
C HIS A 325 7.57 26.45 -5.59
N THR A 326 6.86 27.23 -4.77
CA THR A 326 7.09 28.67 -4.64
C THR A 326 8.49 28.96 -4.06
N ARG A 327 8.92 28.20 -3.04
CA ARG A 327 10.26 28.34 -2.45
C ARG A 327 11.35 27.93 -3.43
N LYS A 328 11.20 26.77 -4.06
CA LYS A 328 12.16 26.26 -5.05
C LYS A 328 12.33 27.19 -6.25
N ALA A 329 11.25 27.80 -6.73
CA ALA A 329 11.32 28.78 -7.82
C ALA A 329 12.08 30.06 -7.40
N LYS A 330 11.93 30.51 -6.15
CA LYS A 330 12.70 31.65 -5.62
C LYS A 330 14.19 31.32 -5.48
N GLU A 331 14.52 30.12 -5.02
CA GLU A 331 15.91 29.67 -4.84
C GLU A 331 16.65 29.48 -6.16
N THR A 332 15.96 29.01 -7.20
CA THR A 332 16.56 28.72 -8.52
C THR A 332 16.53 29.91 -9.48
N GLY A 333 15.76 30.97 -9.18
CA GLY A 333 15.56 32.11 -10.08
C GLY A 333 14.80 31.77 -11.37
N ASP A 334 14.18 30.58 -11.45
CA ASP A 334 13.56 30.05 -12.65
C ASP A 334 12.10 30.53 -12.82
N VAL A 335 11.93 31.47 -13.75
CA VAL A 335 10.64 32.11 -14.10
C VAL A 335 9.66 31.10 -14.73
N GLU A 336 10.14 30.02 -15.33
CA GLU A 336 9.33 29.02 -16.03
C GLU A 336 8.68 28.04 -15.03
N LEU A 337 9.43 27.62 -14.00
CA LEU A 337 8.89 26.93 -12.82
C LEU A 337 7.83 27.76 -12.08
N MET A 338 8.00 29.09 -12.03
CA MET A 338 7.02 30.01 -11.46
C MET A 338 5.70 30.02 -12.24
N LYS A 339 5.75 29.97 -13.57
CA LYS A 339 4.56 29.89 -14.44
C LYS A 339 3.86 28.54 -14.36
N VAL A 340 4.61 27.43 -14.34
CA VAL A 340 4.06 26.07 -14.17
C VAL A 340 3.38 25.93 -12.80
N SER A 341 3.98 26.48 -11.74
CA SER A 341 3.40 26.54 -10.38
C SER A 341 2.11 27.37 -10.30
N LEU A 342 1.89 28.30 -11.23
CA LEU A 342 0.65 29.10 -11.31
C LEU A 342 -0.40 28.47 -12.22
N MET A 343 0.00 27.66 -13.22
CA MET A 343 -0.90 26.99 -14.17
C MET A 343 -1.43 25.65 -13.66
N LYS A 344 -0.66 24.87 -12.90
CA LYS A 344 -1.07 23.54 -12.39
C LYS A 344 -2.19 23.61 -11.33
N TYR A 345 -2.53 24.80 -10.83
CA TYR A 345 -3.51 25.03 -9.76
C TYR A 345 -4.56 26.11 -10.07
N LYS A 346 -4.74 26.47 -11.35
CA LYS A 346 -6.01 27.05 -11.85
C LYS A 346 -6.91 25.89 -12.26
#